data_AF-A0A7S4HPV8-F1
#
_entry.id   AF-A0A7S4HPV8-F1
#
_cell.length_a   1.000
_cell.length_b   1.000
_cell.length_c   1.000
_cell.angle_alpha   90.00
_cell.angle_beta   90.00
_cell.angle_gamma   90.00
#
_symmetry.space_group_name_H-M   'P 1'
#
loop_
_entity.id
_entity.type
_entity.pdbx_description
1 polymer ?
#
loop_
_entity_poly.entity_id
_entity_poly.type
_entity_poly.pdbx_seq_one_letter_code
_entity_poly.pdbx_strand_id
1 'polypeptide(L)'
;MLARMTWHVFFLLCVLVFVQGLILPKELESERYKVVFVNGLKQIQDGSEIVDMYDREGSHYSCAIPPLAKDAPKEEETSQEQLASLIANILDSKDNCLIHGTGWWSYEFCFGDKVRQFHVEGTTSEDLRVTVEYILGKHSPDEEDFLSLGLISHFTSPVHGSVPYVGQTFVDGTYCDLASGARHSEIRFYCLDPTRDFVAEVKEPASCAYTVNVNLSELCQIKEFGYSKREDNTQVIYCHAVDA
;
A
#
# COMPACT_ATOMS: atom_id res chain seq x y z
N MET A 1 -5.40 -39.65 47.24
CA MET A 1 -5.80 -38.23 47.36
C MET A 1 -5.70 -37.61 45.97
N LEU A 2 -6.82 -37.54 45.24
CA LEU A 2 -6.89 -36.92 43.91
C LEU A 2 -7.43 -35.51 44.10
N ALA A 3 -6.59 -34.51 43.87
CA ALA A 3 -6.97 -33.11 43.99
C ALA A 3 -7.97 -32.74 42.88
N ARG A 4 -9.17 -32.29 43.27
CA ARG A 4 -10.14 -31.67 42.37
C ARG A 4 -9.57 -30.33 41.90
N MET A 5 -8.97 -30.30 40.71
CA MET A 5 -8.72 -29.04 40.00
C MET A 5 -10.08 -28.41 39.70
N THR A 6 -10.32 -27.24 40.29
CA THR A 6 -11.53 -26.45 40.03
C THR A 6 -11.50 -25.94 38.59
N TRP A 7 -12.67 -25.87 37.94
CA TRP A 7 -12.83 -25.51 36.53
C TRP A 7 -12.07 -24.24 36.14
N HIS A 8 -11.98 -23.26 37.04
CA HIS A 8 -11.22 -22.02 36.85
C HIS A 8 -9.72 -22.24 36.60
N VAL A 9 -9.10 -23.22 37.26
CA VAL A 9 -7.66 -23.53 37.10
C VAL A 9 -7.41 -24.17 35.74
N PHE A 10 -8.32 -25.03 35.28
CA PHE A 10 -8.23 -25.64 33.94
C PHE A 10 -8.47 -24.60 32.84
N PHE A 11 -9.40 -23.65 33.05
CA PHE A 11 -9.67 -22.57 32.10
C PHE A 11 -8.50 -21.58 32.00
N LEU A 12 -7.89 -21.20 33.13
CA LEU A 12 -6.70 -20.35 33.17
C LEU A 12 -5.49 -21.02 32.48
N LEU A 13 -5.27 -22.32 32.71
CA LEU A 13 -4.22 -23.08 32.02
C LEU A 13 -4.48 -23.19 30.52
N CYS A 14 -5.72 -23.44 30.09
CA CYS A 14 -6.06 -23.46 28.66
C CYS A 14 -5.89 -22.09 28.00
N VAL A 15 -6.28 -20.99 28.67
CA VAL A 15 -6.09 -19.62 28.16
C VAL A 15 -4.60 -19.27 28.08
N LEU A 16 -3.78 -19.64 29.07
CA LEU A 16 -2.33 -19.44 29.02
C LEU A 16 -1.67 -20.22 27.88
N VAL A 17 -2.08 -21.48 27.65
CA VAL A 17 -1.60 -22.29 26.52
C VAL A 17 -2.08 -21.73 25.17
N PHE A 18 -3.31 -21.21 25.08
CA PHE A 18 -3.82 -20.55 23.88
C PHE A 18 -3.12 -19.21 23.58
N VAL A 19 -2.80 -18.44 24.63
CA VAL A 19 -2.05 -17.17 24.50
C VAL A 19 -0.59 -17.45 24.09
N GLN A 20 0.03 -18.53 24.58
CA GLN A 20 1.36 -18.95 24.10
C GLN A 20 1.31 -19.57 22.69
N GLY A 21 0.22 -20.21 22.29
CA GLY A 21 0.05 -20.82 20.96
C GLY A 21 -0.31 -19.85 19.83
N LEU A 22 -0.80 -18.63 20.16
CA LEU A 22 -1.14 -17.59 19.19
C LEU A 22 -0.02 -16.57 18.94
N ILE A 23 1.09 -16.66 19.67
CA ILE A 23 2.30 -15.89 19.37
C ILE A 23 3.24 -16.82 18.59
N LEU A 24 2.86 -17.12 17.35
CA LEU A 24 3.90 -17.35 16.34
C LEU A 24 4.74 -16.07 16.32
N PRO A 25 6.05 -16.13 16.59
CA PRO A 25 6.88 -14.95 16.40
C PRO A 25 6.76 -14.56 14.92
N LYS A 26 6.12 -13.42 14.66
CA LYS A 26 6.10 -12.73 13.36
C LYS A 26 7.50 -12.59 12.75
N GLU A 27 8.54 -12.72 13.58
CA GLU A 27 9.95 -12.71 13.23
C GLU A 27 10.32 -13.72 12.11
N LEU A 28 9.77 -14.94 12.10
CA LEU A 28 10.23 -15.99 11.17
C LEU A 28 9.60 -15.93 9.76
N GLU A 29 8.50 -15.18 9.58
CA GLU A 29 7.83 -15.06 8.28
C GLU A 29 8.39 -13.92 7.42
N SER A 30 9.24 -13.06 7.99
CA SER A 30 9.70 -11.82 7.34
C SER A 30 10.95 -11.97 6.49
N GLU A 31 11.79 -12.97 6.75
CA GLU A 31 13.06 -13.16 6.07
C GLU A 31 12.99 -14.34 5.11
N ARG A 32 13.07 -14.05 3.80
CA ARG A 32 13.23 -15.07 2.77
C ARG A 32 14.72 -15.18 2.45
N TYR A 33 15.22 -16.37 2.17
CA TYR A 33 16.58 -16.57 1.66
C TYR A 33 16.52 -17.39 0.38
N LYS A 34 17.39 -17.06 -0.58
CA LYS A 34 17.57 -17.83 -1.82
C LYS A 34 18.98 -18.37 -1.87
N VAL A 35 19.11 -19.69 -1.84
CA VAL A 35 20.40 -20.35 -1.98
C VAL A 35 20.74 -20.50 -3.47
N VAL A 36 21.95 -20.10 -3.87
CA VAL A 36 22.45 -20.17 -5.25
C VAL A 36 23.82 -20.85 -5.25
N PHE A 37 23.96 -21.89 -6.07
CA PHE A 37 25.23 -22.60 -6.24
C PHE A 37 26.05 -21.97 -7.37
N VAL A 38 27.30 -21.62 -7.09
CA VAL A 38 28.22 -20.92 -8.00
C VAL A 38 29.56 -21.65 -8.11
N ASN A 39 30.20 -21.51 -9.27
CA ASN A 39 31.55 -22.01 -9.50
C ASN A 39 32.59 -20.97 -9.00
N GLY A 40 32.87 -21.02 -7.70
CA GLY A 40 33.88 -20.19 -7.03
C GLY A 40 33.36 -18.89 -6.40
N LEU A 41 34.14 -18.35 -5.47
CA LEU A 41 33.74 -17.27 -4.54
C LEU A 41 33.89 -15.83 -5.06
N LYS A 42 33.88 -15.60 -6.38
CA LYS A 42 34.09 -14.24 -6.92
C LYS A 42 32.91 -13.26 -6.70
N GLN A 43 31.81 -13.71 -6.12
CA GLN A 43 30.59 -12.92 -5.87
C GLN A 43 30.26 -12.72 -4.38
N ILE A 44 31.19 -13.00 -3.45
CA ILE A 44 30.94 -12.77 -2.02
C ILE A 44 30.78 -11.26 -1.78
N GLN A 45 29.69 -10.89 -1.10
CA GLN A 45 29.48 -9.53 -0.61
C GLN A 45 30.40 -9.25 0.59
N ASP A 46 30.97 -8.05 0.66
CA ASP A 46 31.83 -7.64 1.77
C ASP A 46 31.08 -7.76 3.11
N GLY A 47 31.69 -8.42 4.11
CA GLY A 47 31.06 -8.70 5.41
C GLY A 47 30.20 -9.97 5.50
N SER A 48 30.17 -10.83 4.47
CA SER A 48 29.46 -12.12 4.56
C SER A 48 30.18 -13.13 5.47
N GLU A 49 29.42 -13.87 6.28
CA GLU A 49 29.94 -14.98 7.09
C GLU A 49 30.03 -16.26 6.23
N ILE A 50 31.17 -16.94 6.24
CA ILE A 50 31.37 -18.19 5.50
C ILE A 50 31.03 -19.37 6.41
N VAL A 51 30.07 -20.19 5.98
CA VAL A 51 29.60 -21.37 6.70
C VAL A 51 29.72 -22.61 5.81
N ASP A 52 30.33 -23.65 6.34
CA ASP A 52 30.39 -24.96 5.70
C ASP A 52 29.05 -25.70 5.85
N MET A 53 28.51 -26.16 4.73
CA MET A 53 27.23 -26.86 4.64
C MET A 53 27.39 -28.16 3.85
N TYR A 54 26.58 -29.16 4.20
CA TYR A 54 26.55 -30.45 3.52
C TYR A 54 25.15 -30.73 3.00
N ASP A 55 25.04 -31.25 1.78
CA ASP A 55 23.77 -31.77 1.27
C ASP A 55 23.44 -33.14 1.89
N ARG A 56 22.32 -33.75 1.48
CA ARG A 56 21.88 -35.04 2.04
C ARG A 56 22.75 -36.20 1.57
N GLU A 57 23.41 -36.01 0.45
CA GLU A 57 24.32 -36.93 -0.21
C GLU A 57 25.74 -36.85 0.37
N GLY A 58 26.01 -35.83 1.20
CA GLY A 58 27.29 -35.60 1.88
C GLY A 58 28.26 -34.70 1.11
N SER A 59 27.84 -34.08 0.01
CA SER A 59 28.69 -33.15 -0.75
C SER A 59 28.94 -31.88 0.07
N HIS A 60 30.21 -31.46 0.14
CA HIS A 60 30.65 -30.31 0.93
C HIS A 60 30.59 -29.01 0.12
N TYR A 61 29.88 -28.04 0.67
CA TYR A 61 29.78 -26.69 0.16
C TYR A 61 30.27 -25.68 1.20
N SER A 62 30.86 -24.59 0.73
CA SER A 62 31.10 -23.40 1.54
C SER A 62 30.18 -22.28 1.06
N CYS A 63 29.40 -21.73 1.98
CA CYS A 63 28.30 -20.81 1.69
C CYS A 63 28.51 -19.47 2.38
N ALA A 64 28.37 -18.38 1.62
CA ALA A 64 28.43 -17.02 2.11
C ALA A 64 27.03 -16.57 2.56
N ILE A 65 26.85 -16.43 3.86
CA ILE A 65 25.63 -15.91 4.49
C ILE A 65 25.77 -14.39 4.59
N PRO A 66 24.87 -13.62 3.96
CA PRO A 66 24.89 -12.17 4.05
C PRO A 66 24.60 -11.71 5.50
N PRO A 67 25.16 -10.57 5.93
CA PRO A 67 24.91 -10.03 7.26
C PRO A 67 23.41 -9.72 7.43
N LEU A 68 22.86 -10.07 8.60
CA LEU A 68 21.49 -9.73 8.96
C LEU A 68 21.34 -8.21 8.91
N ALA A 69 20.19 -7.73 8.40
CA ALA A 69 19.89 -6.30 8.24
C ALA A 69 19.97 -5.46 9.55
N LYS A 70 20.28 -6.08 10.69
CA LYS A 70 20.57 -5.42 11.97
C LYS A 70 21.87 -4.60 11.94
N ASP A 71 22.80 -4.90 11.03
CA ASP A 71 24.04 -4.12 10.83
C ASP A 71 23.98 -3.17 9.61
N ALA A 72 22.86 -3.15 8.89
CA ALA A 72 22.59 -2.06 7.96
C ALA A 72 22.39 -0.76 8.77
N PRO A 73 22.78 0.41 8.24
CA PRO A 73 22.41 1.68 8.86
C PRO A 73 20.90 1.66 9.11
N LYS A 74 20.47 1.82 10.38
CA LYS A 74 19.06 2.07 10.67
C LYS A 74 18.66 3.32 9.87
N GLU A 75 17.95 3.13 8.77
CA GLU A 75 17.29 4.25 8.11
C GLU A 75 16.40 4.93 9.14
N GLU A 76 16.54 6.24 9.30
CA GLU A 76 15.66 7.02 10.16
C GLU A 76 14.22 6.78 9.70
N GLU A 77 13.41 6.19 10.58
CA GLU A 77 11.97 6.06 10.35
C GLU A 77 11.37 7.48 10.34
N THR A 78 10.84 7.89 9.19
CA THR A 78 10.07 9.13 9.06
C THR A 78 8.87 9.04 9.98
N SER A 79 8.66 10.03 10.84
CA SER A 79 7.51 10.01 11.74
C SER A 79 6.21 10.12 10.94
N GLN A 80 5.12 9.56 11.45
CA GLN A 80 3.80 9.67 10.80
C GLN A 80 3.37 11.12 10.59
N GLU A 81 3.79 12.02 11.47
CA GLU A 81 3.50 13.46 11.38
C GLU A 81 4.29 14.14 10.27
N GLN A 82 5.56 13.76 10.07
CA GLN A 82 6.39 14.23 8.96
C GLN A 82 5.84 13.75 7.61
N LEU A 83 5.45 12.47 7.56
CA LEU A 83 4.84 11.88 6.36
C LEU A 83 3.51 12.57 6.02
N ALA A 84 2.66 12.79 7.02
CA ALA A 84 1.41 13.50 6.84
C ALA A 84 1.63 14.93 6.33
N SER A 85 2.58 15.66 6.93
CA SER A 85 2.92 17.01 6.50
C SER A 85 3.45 17.04 5.06
N LEU A 86 4.29 16.07 4.68
CA LEU A 86 4.83 15.97 3.34
C LEU A 86 3.72 15.76 2.30
N ILE A 87 2.80 14.84 2.55
CA ILE A 87 1.74 14.54 1.58
C ILE A 87 0.73 15.69 1.51
N ALA A 88 0.38 16.32 2.63
CA ALA A 88 -0.45 17.51 2.64
C ALA A 88 0.15 18.61 1.74
N ASN A 89 1.46 18.87 1.87
CA ASN A 89 2.14 19.84 1.00
C ASN A 89 2.07 19.46 -0.50
N ILE A 90 2.19 18.18 -0.84
CA ILE A 90 2.06 17.71 -2.22
C ILE A 90 0.65 17.99 -2.74
N LEU A 91 -0.38 17.66 -1.97
CA LEU A 91 -1.78 17.86 -2.35
C LEU A 91 -2.13 19.35 -2.45
N ASP A 92 -1.71 20.17 -1.49
CA ASP A 92 -1.96 21.62 -1.43
C ASP A 92 -1.21 22.38 -2.53
N SER A 93 -0.09 21.84 -3.02
CA SER A 93 0.67 22.45 -4.12
C SER A 93 0.00 22.30 -5.49
N LYS A 94 -1.03 21.44 -5.60
CA LYS A 94 -1.73 21.17 -6.85
C LYS A 94 -3.00 22.02 -6.95
N ASP A 95 -3.17 22.68 -8.09
CA ASP A 95 -4.33 23.54 -8.39
C ASP A 95 -5.05 23.12 -9.69
N ASN A 96 -4.63 22.03 -10.30
CA ASN A 96 -5.17 21.52 -11.55
C ASN A 96 -6.34 20.54 -11.33
N CYS A 97 -7.03 20.20 -12.41
CA CYS A 97 -8.05 19.15 -12.40
C CYS A 97 -7.64 17.99 -13.31
N LEU A 98 -8.06 16.79 -12.93
CA LEU A 98 -7.83 15.54 -13.65
C LEU A 98 -9.17 15.05 -14.21
N ILE A 99 -9.20 14.78 -15.52
CA ILE A 99 -10.39 14.33 -16.23
C ILE A 99 -10.27 12.83 -16.56
N HIS A 100 -11.35 12.09 -16.31
CA HIS A 100 -11.46 10.67 -16.66
C HIS A 100 -12.81 10.38 -17.31
N GLY A 101 -12.78 9.93 -18.57
CA GLY A 101 -13.97 9.49 -19.29
C GLY A 101 -14.13 7.98 -19.23
N THR A 102 -15.30 7.49 -18.83
CA THR A 102 -15.63 6.05 -18.87
C THR A 102 -17.10 5.84 -19.24
N GLY A 103 -17.32 5.19 -20.39
CA GLY A 103 -18.66 4.96 -20.93
C GLY A 103 -19.40 6.28 -21.20
N TRP A 104 -20.60 6.41 -20.62
CA TRP A 104 -21.46 7.60 -20.73
C TRP A 104 -20.98 8.76 -19.86
N TRP A 105 -20.22 8.50 -18.79
CA TRP A 105 -19.86 9.52 -17.81
C TRP A 105 -18.43 10.04 -18.01
N SER A 106 -18.28 11.34 -17.79
CA SER A 106 -17.00 11.98 -17.55
C SER A 106 -16.91 12.39 -16.08
N TYR A 107 -15.72 12.28 -15.52
CA TYR A 107 -15.41 12.65 -14.15
C TYR A 107 -14.29 13.69 -14.15
N GLU A 108 -14.41 14.66 -13.26
CA GLU A 108 -13.42 15.71 -13.01
C GLU A 108 -13.12 15.72 -11.51
N PHE A 109 -11.85 15.51 -11.18
CA PHE A 109 -11.34 15.67 -9.82
C PHE A 109 -10.40 16.87 -9.79
N CYS A 110 -10.74 17.88 -8.98
CA CYS A 110 -9.90 19.04 -8.76
C CYS A 110 -9.32 18.98 -7.35
N PHE A 111 -8.00 19.11 -7.23
CA PHE A 111 -7.31 19.15 -5.94
C PHE A 111 -7.87 20.31 -5.08
N GLY A 112 -8.17 20.03 -3.81
CA GLY A 112 -8.66 21.04 -2.87
C GLY A 112 -10.05 21.65 -3.14
N ASP A 113 -10.77 21.20 -4.18
CA ASP A 113 -12.09 21.77 -4.54
C ASP A 113 -13.19 20.72 -4.48
N LYS A 114 -13.38 19.94 -5.55
CA LYS A 114 -14.51 19.03 -5.66
C LYS A 114 -14.27 17.91 -6.67
N VAL A 115 -15.14 16.90 -6.57
CA VAL A 115 -15.28 15.85 -7.56
C VAL A 115 -16.61 16.04 -8.26
N ARG A 116 -16.59 16.00 -9.59
CA ARG A 116 -17.75 16.22 -10.46
C ARG A 116 -17.91 15.05 -11.41
N GLN A 117 -19.14 14.63 -11.63
CA GLN A 117 -19.56 13.72 -12.69
C GLN A 117 -20.44 14.49 -13.68
N PHE A 118 -20.22 14.31 -14.97
CA PHE A 118 -21.01 14.98 -15.99
C PHE A 118 -21.06 14.20 -17.31
N HIS A 119 -22.09 14.45 -18.10
CA HIS A 119 -22.19 13.95 -19.48
C HIS A 119 -22.16 15.13 -20.45
N VAL A 120 -21.47 14.94 -21.58
CA VAL A 120 -21.36 15.95 -22.64
C VAL A 120 -21.91 15.38 -23.93
N GLU A 121 -22.79 16.14 -24.58
CA GLU A 121 -23.27 15.88 -25.93
C GLU A 121 -22.68 16.90 -26.91
N GLY A 122 -22.47 16.49 -28.17
CA GLY A 122 -21.88 17.33 -29.22
C GLY A 122 -20.78 16.58 -29.97
N THR A 123 -20.56 16.94 -31.24
CA THR A 123 -19.54 16.29 -32.10
C THR A 123 -18.38 17.22 -32.46
N THR A 124 -18.59 18.54 -32.36
CA THR A 124 -17.61 19.59 -32.60
C THR A 124 -17.38 20.37 -31.32
N SER A 125 -16.19 20.96 -31.15
CA SER A 125 -15.85 21.76 -29.97
C SER A 125 -16.81 22.94 -29.73
N GLU A 126 -17.45 23.44 -30.78
CA GLU A 126 -18.41 24.56 -30.72
C GLU A 126 -19.79 24.13 -30.19
N ASP A 127 -20.14 22.85 -30.33
CA ASP A 127 -21.44 22.28 -29.95
C ASP A 127 -21.37 21.37 -28.72
N LEU A 128 -20.21 21.24 -28.06
CA LEU A 128 -20.09 20.47 -26.82
C LEU A 128 -20.88 21.15 -25.70
N ARG A 129 -21.83 20.42 -25.11
CA ARG A 129 -22.70 20.91 -24.02
C ARG A 129 -22.77 19.87 -22.91
N VAL A 130 -22.53 20.31 -21.69
CA VAL A 130 -22.82 19.49 -20.50
C VAL A 130 -24.33 19.40 -20.36
N THR A 131 -24.89 18.19 -20.44
CA THR A 131 -26.35 17.97 -20.37
C THR A 131 -26.82 17.50 -18.99
N VAL A 132 -25.95 16.79 -18.27
CA VAL A 132 -26.21 16.33 -16.90
C VAL A 132 -24.95 16.48 -16.07
N GLU A 133 -25.11 16.89 -14.80
CA GLU A 133 -24.02 17.14 -13.86
C GLU A 133 -24.43 16.77 -12.43
N TYR A 134 -23.48 16.16 -11.70
CA TYR A 134 -23.57 15.90 -10.26
C TYR A 134 -22.21 16.21 -9.60
N ILE A 135 -22.26 16.84 -8.43
CA ILE A 135 -21.11 16.95 -7.53
C ILE A 135 -21.08 15.70 -6.67
N LEU A 136 -19.97 14.96 -6.71
CA LEU A 136 -19.80 13.71 -5.96
C LEU A 136 -19.21 13.93 -4.57
N GLY A 137 -18.83 15.17 -4.27
CA GLY A 137 -18.32 15.62 -2.99
C GLY A 137 -17.43 16.84 -3.18
N LYS A 138 -17.22 17.59 -2.10
CA LYS A 138 -16.38 18.77 -1.99
C LYS A 138 -15.34 18.51 -0.92
N HIS A 139 -14.16 19.09 -1.13
CA HIS A 139 -13.12 19.11 -0.13
C HIS A 139 -13.57 19.96 1.05
N SER A 140 -13.44 19.43 2.26
CA SER A 140 -13.80 20.12 3.51
C SER A 140 -12.61 20.06 4.45
N PRO A 141 -11.84 21.15 4.60
CA PRO A 141 -10.71 21.20 5.52
C PRO A 141 -11.10 21.03 7.00
N ASP A 142 -12.36 21.35 7.32
CA ASP A 142 -12.90 21.41 8.69
C ASP A 142 -13.45 20.05 9.18
N GLU A 143 -13.78 19.13 8.27
CA GLU A 143 -14.33 17.79 8.57
C GLU A 143 -13.19 16.81 8.87
N GLU A 144 -12.62 16.88 10.09
CA GLU A 144 -11.50 16.04 10.56
C GLU A 144 -10.58 15.55 9.43
N ASP A 145 -10.14 16.50 8.60
CA ASP A 145 -9.17 16.34 7.52
C ASP A 145 -7.76 16.18 8.11
N PHE A 146 -7.69 15.62 9.32
CA PHE A 146 -6.64 14.70 9.74
C PHE A 146 -6.79 13.41 8.93
N LEU A 147 -6.80 13.56 7.60
CA LEU A 147 -5.88 12.87 6.74
C LEU A 147 -5.38 11.61 7.41
N SER A 148 -5.96 10.48 6.99
CA SER A 148 -5.30 9.20 7.09
C SER A 148 -3.89 9.19 6.45
N LEU A 149 -3.29 10.35 6.08
CA LEU A 149 -1.89 10.50 5.70
C LEU A 149 -0.90 9.99 6.75
N GLY A 150 -1.32 9.80 8.00
CA GLY A 150 -0.54 9.03 8.98
C GLY A 150 -0.81 7.52 8.95
N LEU A 151 -1.96 7.10 8.42
CA LEU A 151 -2.43 5.72 8.30
C LEU A 151 -2.51 5.32 6.82
N ILE A 152 -1.35 5.02 6.24
CA ILE A 152 -1.31 4.37 4.93
C ILE A 152 -2.18 3.11 4.98
N SER A 153 -3.19 3.09 4.13
CA SER A 153 -4.07 1.96 3.94
C SER A 153 -3.63 1.20 2.70
N HIS A 154 -4.23 0.03 2.48
CA HIS A 154 -3.93 -0.80 1.33
C HIS A 154 -5.19 -1.25 0.62
N PHE A 155 -5.19 -1.21 -0.71
CA PHE A 155 -6.18 -1.90 -1.52
C PHE A 155 -5.52 -3.00 -2.34
N THR A 156 -6.30 -4.01 -2.74
CA THR A 156 -5.80 -5.11 -3.56
C THR A 156 -6.00 -4.80 -5.03
N SER A 157 -4.90 -4.73 -5.78
CA SER A 157 -4.84 -4.69 -7.24
C SER A 157 -4.62 -6.10 -7.79
N PRO A 158 -5.38 -6.54 -8.82
CA PRO A 158 -5.14 -7.82 -9.48
C PRO A 158 -3.73 -7.96 -10.09
N VAL A 159 -3.12 -6.84 -10.49
CA VAL A 159 -1.83 -6.81 -11.18
C VAL A 159 -0.68 -6.54 -10.19
N HIS A 160 -0.89 -5.62 -9.25
CA HIS A 160 0.17 -5.12 -8.37
C HIS A 160 0.12 -5.67 -6.95
N GLY A 161 -0.91 -6.46 -6.60
CA GLY A 161 -1.08 -6.99 -5.25
C GLY A 161 -1.53 -5.90 -4.28
N SER A 162 -0.92 -5.85 -3.10
CA SER A 162 -1.25 -4.83 -2.09
C SER A 162 -0.66 -3.48 -2.48
N VAL A 163 -1.50 -2.48 -2.74
CA VAL A 163 -1.10 -1.13 -3.14
C VAL A 163 -1.33 -0.16 -1.98
N PRO A 164 -0.28 0.48 -1.44
CA PRO A 164 -0.43 1.51 -0.42
C PRO A 164 -1.12 2.74 -0.99
N TYR A 165 -2.01 3.34 -0.22
CA TYR A 165 -2.69 4.57 -0.58
C TYR A 165 -2.99 5.41 0.64
N VAL A 166 -3.27 6.68 0.41
CA VAL A 166 -3.87 7.57 1.40
C VAL A 166 -5.25 8.04 0.95
N GLY A 167 -6.20 7.99 1.87
CA GLY A 167 -7.58 8.38 1.65
C GLY A 167 -7.87 9.81 2.10
N GLN A 168 -8.63 10.53 1.28
CA GLN A 168 -9.26 11.80 1.63
C GLN A 168 -10.76 11.74 1.37
N THR A 169 -11.57 12.27 2.28
CA THR A 169 -13.03 12.24 2.16
C THR A 169 -13.54 13.55 1.57
N PHE A 170 -14.48 13.46 0.64
CA PHE A 170 -15.16 14.58 0.01
C PHE A 170 -16.67 14.44 0.27
N VAL A 171 -17.29 15.46 0.85
CA VAL A 171 -18.68 15.42 1.35
C VAL A 171 -19.55 16.51 0.70
N ASP A 172 -20.82 16.65 1.11
CA ASP A 172 -21.69 17.74 0.64
C ASP A 172 -21.83 17.87 -0.89
N GLY A 173 -21.87 16.72 -1.57
CA GLY A 173 -22.19 16.63 -2.98
C GLY A 173 -23.68 16.87 -3.29
N THR A 174 -24.04 16.76 -4.56
CA THR A 174 -25.43 16.93 -5.02
C THR A 174 -26.34 15.92 -4.34
N TYR A 175 -27.49 16.37 -3.86
CA TYR A 175 -28.49 15.52 -3.21
C TYR A 175 -28.89 14.33 -4.10
N CYS A 176 -28.95 13.17 -3.49
CA CYS A 176 -29.29 11.90 -4.10
C CYS A 176 -30.56 11.35 -3.43
N ASP A 177 -31.60 11.19 -4.23
CA ASP A 177 -32.88 10.60 -3.84
C ASP A 177 -32.73 9.12 -3.46
N LEU A 178 -31.94 8.35 -4.21
CA LEU A 178 -31.71 6.92 -3.95
C LEU A 178 -31.08 6.64 -2.58
N ALA A 179 -30.16 7.49 -2.14
CA ALA A 179 -29.50 7.42 -0.84
C ALA A 179 -30.18 8.30 0.22
N SER A 180 -31.17 9.11 -0.18
CA SER A 180 -31.81 10.13 0.66
C SER A 180 -30.81 11.06 1.37
N GLY A 181 -29.74 11.46 0.68
CA GLY A 181 -28.63 12.23 1.26
C GLY A 181 -27.70 12.84 0.22
N ALA A 182 -26.69 13.60 0.67
CA ALA A 182 -25.68 14.16 -0.23
C ALA A 182 -24.73 13.08 -0.75
N ARG A 183 -24.36 13.16 -2.03
CA ARG A 183 -23.27 12.35 -2.60
C ARG A 183 -21.96 12.64 -1.87
N HIS A 184 -21.14 11.62 -1.72
CA HIS A 184 -19.82 11.72 -1.09
C HIS A 184 -18.83 10.76 -1.75
N SER A 185 -17.54 11.04 -1.62
CA SER A 185 -16.47 10.28 -2.25
C SER A 185 -15.28 10.07 -1.31
N GLU A 186 -14.64 8.90 -1.39
CA GLU A 186 -13.28 8.67 -0.89
C GLU A 186 -12.30 8.79 -2.07
N ILE A 187 -11.35 9.72 -1.98
CA ILE A 187 -10.27 9.87 -2.95
C ILE A 187 -9.06 9.11 -2.42
N ARG A 188 -8.57 8.15 -3.20
CA ARG A 188 -7.43 7.31 -2.86
C ARG A 188 -6.24 7.71 -3.70
N PHE A 189 -5.26 8.34 -3.08
CA PHE A 189 -4.01 8.72 -3.74
C PHE A 189 -2.97 7.61 -3.54
N TYR A 190 -2.41 7.14 -4.64
CA TYR A 190 -1.36 6.12 -4.65
C TYR A 190 -0.38 6.38 -5.79
N CYS A 191 0.71 5.62 -5.84
CA CYS A 191 1.62 5.61 -6.98
C CYS A 191 1.74 4.20 -7.58
N LEU A 192 1.48 4.07 -8.87
CA LEU A 192 1.90 2.94 -9.71
C LEU A 192 2.60 3.39 -11.00
N ASP A 193 2.44 4.65 -11.41
CA ASP A 193 3.08 5.26 -12.58
C ASP A 193 3.77 6.57 -12.17
N PRO A 194 5.12 6.63 -12.17
CA PRO A 194 5.88 7.82 -11.77
C PRO A 194 5.91 8.92 -12.84
N THR A 195 5.27 8.72 -14.00
CA THR A 195 5.43 9.64 -15.14
C THR A 195 4.38 10.73 -15.20
N ARG A 196 3.20 10.53 -14.60
CA ARG A 196 2.08 11.45 -14.72
C ARG A 196 1.00 11.25 -13.66
N ASP A 197 0.23 12.31 -13.42
CA ASP A 197 -0.94 12.28 -12.56
C ASP A 197 -2.21 12.03 -13.37
N PHE A 198 -3.07 11.12 -12.90
CA PHE A 198 -4.35 10.82 -13.54
C PHE A 198 -5.32 10.11 -12.60
N VAL A 199 -6.62 10.29 -12.85
CA VAL A 199 -7.66 9.44 -12.27
C VAL A 199 -7.64 8.10 -13.00
N ALA A 200 -7.28 7.04 -12.28
CA ALA A 200 -7.17 5.70 -12.83
C ALA A 200 -8.53 5.01 -12.94
N GLU A 201 -9.40 5.23 -11.95
CA GLU A 201 -10.70 4.57 -11.90
C GLU A 201 -11.66 5.33 -10.97
N VAL A 202 -12.95 5.31 -11.31
CA VAL A 202 -14.03 5.75 -10.42
C VAL A 202 -14.99 4.58 -10.21
N LYS A 203 -15.30 4.28 -8.96
CA LYS A 203 -16.22 3.21 -8.55
C LYS A 203 -17.37 3.78 -7.75
N GLU A 204 -18.56 3.20 -7.89
CA GLU A 204 -19.73 3.46 -7.06
C GLU A 204 -20.06 2.19 -6.26
N PRO A 205 -19.33 1.91 -5.16
CA PRO A 205 -19.55 0.69 -4.36
C PRO A 205 -20.95 0.61 -3.73
N ALA A 206 -21.58 1.76 -3.48
CA ALA A 206 -22.96 1.89 -3.05
C ALA A 206 -23.59 3.11 -3.73
N SER A 207 -24.91 3.11 -3.88
CA SER A 207 -25.63 4.21 -4.54
C SER A 207 -25.22 5.57 -3.95
N CYS A 208 -24.72 6.47 -4.79
CA CYS A 208 -24.31 7.82 -4.43
C CYS A 208 -23.11 7.93 -3.46
N ALA A 209 -22.38 6.83 -3.26
CA ALA A 209 -21.12 6.79 -2.55
C ALA A 209 -20.02 6.31 -3.51
N TYR A 210 -18.94 7.09 -3.64
CA TYR A 210 -17.93 6.86 -4.66
C TYR A 210 -16.54 6.60 -4.09
N THR A 211 -15.73 5.85 -4.83
CA THR A 211 -14.29 5.74 -4.61
C THR A 211 -13.58 6.19 -5.87
N VAL A 212 -12.70 7.18 -5.74
CA VAL A 212 -11.91 7.73 -6.86
C VAL A 212 -10.45 7.34 -6.63
N ASN A 213 -9.91 6.51 -7.52
CA ASN A 213 -8.53 6.04 -7.47
C ASN A 213 -7.66 6.98 -8.32
N VAL A 214 -6.71 7.68 -7.69
CA VAL A 214 -5.86 8.69 -8.32
C VAL A 214 -4.40 8.27 -8.23
N ASN A 215 -3.75 8.14 -9.39
CA ASN A 215 -2.30 7.99 -9.45
C ASN A 215 -1.65 9.36 -9.32
N LEU A 216 -0.78 9.54 -8.32
CA LEU A 216 0.06 10.72 -8.15
C LEU A 216 1.52 10.33 -8.30
N SER A 217 2.18 10.90 -9.31
CA SER A 217 3.58 10.63 -9.66
C SER A 217 4.56 11.06 -8.56
N GLU A 218 4.27 12.14 -7.83
CA GLU A 218 5.12 12.62 -6.73
C GLU A 218 5.15 11.67 -5.52
N LEU A 219 4.07 10.93 -5.27
CA LEU A 219 4.05 9.95 -4.18
C LEU A 219 5.05 8.81 -4.41
N CYS A 220 5.46 8.55 -5.65
CA CYS A 220 6.46 7.52 -5.95
C CYS A 220 7.83 7.78 -5.31
N GLN A 221 8.11 9.03 -4.93
CA GLN A 221 9.37 9.42 -4.27
C GLN A 221 9.34 9.15 -2.77
N ILE A 222 8.16 8.86 -2.22
CA ILE A 222 7.94 8.55 -0.82
C ILE A 222 8.05 7.04 -0.63
N LYS A 223 8.97 6.59 0.22
CA LYS A 223 9.29 5.15 0.40
C LYS A 223 8.07 4.30 0.73
N GLU A 224 7.11 4.86 1.46
CA GLU A 224 5.89 4.17 1.87
C GLU A 224 4.88 3.94 0.73
N PHE A 225 4.95 4.75 -0.32
CA PHE A 225 4.13 4.63 -1.53
C PHE A 225 4.90 4.05 -2.71
N GLY A 226 6.22 3.99 -2.60
CA GLY A 226 7.08 3.32 -3.54
C GLY A 226 6.53 1.92 -3.79
N TYR A 227 6.21 1.65 -5.05
CA TYR A 227 6.02 0.29 -5.54
C TYR A 227 7.35 -0.42 -5.31
N SER A 228 7.55 -0.96 -4.12
CA SER A 228 8.55 -1.98 -3.87
C SER A 228 8.17 -3.05 -4.88
N LYS A 229 9.01 -3.19 -5.89
CA LYS A 229 8.85 -4.07 -7.03
C LYS A 229 8.96 -5.51 -6.54
N ARG A 230 8.11 -5.93 -5.58
CA ARG A 230 8.39 -6.97 -4.60
C ARG A 230 9.90 -7.08 -4.46
N GLU A 231 10.54 -5.99 -4.01
CA GLU A 231 11.99 -6.05 -3.86
C GLU A 231 12.18 -7.19 -2.91
N ASP A 232 12.67 -8.27 -3.49
CA ASP A 232 12.68 -9.54 -2.84
C ASP A 232 13.74 -9.27 -1.79
N ASN A 233 13.32 -8.92 -0.57
CA ASN A 233 14.18 -8.93 0.61
C ASN A 233 14.62 -10.38 0.92
N THR A 234 14.59 -11.24 -0.11
CA THR A 234 15.20 -12.53 -0.23
C THR A 234 16.69 -12.29 -0.37
N GLN A 235 17.37 -12.34 0.77
CA GLN A 235 18.81 -12.31 0.75
C GLN A 235 19.35 -13.56 0.05
N VAL A 236 20.37 -13.40 -0.79
CA VAL A 236 20.92 -14.52 -1.57
C VAL A 236 22.13 -15.10 -0.83
N ILE A 237 22.08 -16.40 -0.54
CA ILE A 237 23.19 -17.16 0.02
C ILE A 237 23.93 -17.82 -1.15
N TYR A 238 25.19 -17.48 -1.36
CA TYR A 238 26.02 -18.06 -2.42
C TYR A 238 26.82 -19.24 -1.88
N CYS A 239 26.64 -20.42 -2.45
CA CYS A 239 27.36 -21.64 -2.08
C CYS A 239 28.27 -22.11 -3.21
N HIS A 240 29.47 -22.60 -2.89
CA HIS A 240 30.33 -23.28 -3.86
C HIS A 240 30.79 -24.63 -3.32
N ALA A 241 30.99 -25.59 -4.21
CA ALA A 241 31.59 -26.87 -3.84
C ALA A 241 33.05 -26.68 -3.43
N VAL A 242 33.47 -27.35 -2.36
CA VAL A 242 34.85 -27.31 -1.86
C VAL A 242 35.70 -28.42 -2.48
N ASP A 243 35.07 -29.55 -2.83
CA ASP A 243 35.73 -30.76 -3.36
C ASP A 243 35.24 -31.12 -4.77
N ALA A 244 35.56 -30.29 -5.77
CA ALA A 244 35.36 -30.61 -7.20
C ALA A 244 36.68 -31.07 -7.86
#